data_AF-A0A8B9Z867-F1
#
_entry.id   AF-A0A8B9Z867-F1
#
_cell.length_a   1.000
_cell.length_b   1.000
_cell.length_c   1.000
_cell.angle_alpha   90.00
_cell.angle_beta   90.00
_cell.angle_gamma   90.00
#
_symmetry.space_group_name_H-M   'P 1'
#
loop_
_entity.id
_entity.type
_entity.pdbx_description
1 polymer ?
#
loop_
_entity_poly.entity_id
_entity_poly.type
_entity_poly.pdbx_seq_one_letter_code
_entity_poly.pdbx_strand_id
1 'polypeptide(L)'
;MARHCGVRAAGLWARLGRGCPSHWLWGWHLSPGLSGARLAHAGAADQLQPEYNAVVIGAGNAAYLQQAGVRTAVLEKRHVLGGAAVTEEIVPGFKFSRASYLLSLLRPQIYTELELQRHGLRVLPRDPYSFTPLLEDRSPPRSLLLGHNMAQTQRQIAQFSQKDAQVPQGHAPSSGD
;
A
#
# COMPACT_ATOMS: atom_id res chain seq x y z
N MET A 1 -13.78 64.73 23.78
CA MET A 1 -13.71 65.54 22.55
C MET A 1 -13.20 64.67 21.41
N ALA A 2 -13.93 64.71 20.28
CA ALA A 2 -13.64 64.22 18.91
C ALA A 2 -12.98 62.83 18.73
N ARG A 3 -13.68 61.77 18.26
CA ARG A 3 -14.20 61.50 16.90
C ARG A 3 -13.15 61.60 15.78
N HIS A 4 -12.91 60.52 15.02
CA HIS A 4 -13.37 60.34 13.62
C HIS A 4 -12.63 59.23 12.85
N CYS A 5 -13.42 58.58 11.97
CA CYS A 5 -13.16 58.00 10.63
C CYS A 5 -11.86 57.22 10.34
N GLY A 6 -11.83 56.04 9.71
CA GLY A 6 -12.78 55.37 8.82
C GLY A 6 -12.55 55.74 7.35
N VAL A 7 -12.00 54.83 6.53
CA VAL A 7 -12.17 54.78 5.06
C VAL A 7 -12.00 53.34 4.55
N ARG A 8 -12.99 52.89 3.76
CA ARG A 8 -12.97 51.72 2.86
C ARG A 8 -12.34 52.12 1.52
N ALA A 9 -11.76 51.18 0.78
CA ALA A 9 -11.67 51.29 -0.67
C ALA A 9 -11.78 49.92 -1.35
N ALA A 10 -12.79 49.81 -2.21
CA ALA A 10 -12.97 48.76 -3.21
C ALA A 10 -12.48 49.28 -4.57
N GLY A 11 -12.09 48.38 -5.47
CA GLY A 11 -11.78 48.67 -6.88
C GLY A 11 -11.00 47.51 -7.51
N LEU A 12 -11.65 46.52 -8.11
CA LEU A 12 -12.00 46.45 -9.54
C LEU A 12 -10.81 46.81 -10.46
N TRP A 13 -10.20 45.79 -11.07
CA TRP A 13 -9.45 45.94 -12.32
C TRP A 13 -9.91 44.88 -13.33
N ALA A 14 -10.15 45.38 -14.54
CA ALA A 14 -10.82 44.71 -15.63
C ALA A 14 -9.87 43.88 -16.50
N ARG A 15 -10.41 42.73 -16.93
CA ARG A 15 -10.40 42.12 -18.27
C ARG A 15 -9.46 42.65 -19.38
N LEU A 16 -8.85 41.65 -20.04
CA LEU A 16 -8.53 41.45 -21.47
C LEU A 16 -7.09 41.73 -21.96
N GLY A 17 -6.45 40.66 -22.44
CA GLY A 17 -5.25 40.70 -23.28
C GLY A 17 -4.86 39.28 -23.74
N ARG A 18 -4.86 39.06 -25.06
CA ARG A 18 -4.74 37.78 -25.79
C ARG A 18 -3.28 37.28 -25.86
N GLY A 19 -3.07 35.97 -26.08
CA GLY A 19 -1.93 35.49 -26.89
C GLY A 19 -1.31 34.11 -26.61
N CYS A 20 -1.78 33.09 -27.36
CA CYS A 20 -0.99 32.02 -28.01
C CYS A 20 -0.29 30.89 -27.20
N PRO A 21 0.11 29.76 -27.82
CA PRO A 21 -0.47 28.44 -27.51
C PRO A 21 0.59 27.35 -27.20
N SER A 22 0.17 26.21 -26.63
CA SER A 22 0.82 24.93 -26.94
C SER A 22 -0.12 23.75 -26.67
N HIS A 23 -0.30 22.98 -27.73
CA HIS A 23 -1.00 21.71 -27.78
C HIS A 23 -0.29 20.68 -26.90
N TRP A 24 -1.01 20.10 -25.94
CA TRP A 24 -0.75 18.75 -25.45
C TRP A 24 -2.06 17.97 -25.51
N LEU A 25 -2.34 17.45 -26.71
CA LEU A 25 -3.41 16.49 -26.95
C LEU A 25 -2.94 15.11 -26.46
N TRP A 26 -3.33 14.73 -25.24
CA TRP A 26 -3.51 13.32 -24.90
C TRP A 26 -5.01 13.06 -24.84
N GLY A 27 -5.56 12.65 -25.98
CA GLY A 27 -6.96 12.28 -26.11
C GLY A 27 -7.25 11.00 -25.34
N TRP A 28 -7.91 11.13 -24.19
CA TRP A 28 -8.73 10.06 -23.64
C TRP A 28 -10.09 10.16 -24.30
N HIS A 29 -10.30 9.34 -25.34
CA HIS A 29 -11.64 9.12 -25.88
C HIS A 29 -12.49 8.43 -24.82
N LEU A 30 -13.29 9.21 -24.09
CA LEU A 30 -14.42 8.72 -23.31
C LEU A 30 -15.51 8.31 -24.31
N SER A 31 -15.63 7.00 -24.55
CA SER A 31 -16.86 6.45 -25.13
C SER A 31 -17.99 6.57 -24.09
N PRO A 32 -19.13 7.20 -24.40
CA PRO A 32 -20.28 7.21 -23.52
C PRO A 32 -21.03 5.89 -23.72
N GLY A 33 -20.77 4.90 -22.88
CA GLY A 33 -21.40 3.60 -23.01
C GLY A 33 -21.15 2.70 -21.83
N LEU A 34 -22.05 2.78 -20.85
CA LEU A 34 -22.48 1.77 -19.87
C LEU A 34 -22.77 2.47 -18.55
N SER A 35 -24.06 2.75 -18.33
CA SER A 35 -24.62 3.12 -17.04
C SER A 35 -24.55 1.92 -16.11
N GLY A 36 -23.35 1.62 -15.60
CA GLY A 36 -23.19 0.80 -14.41
C GLY A 36 -23.53 1.68 -13.22
N ALA A 37 -24.77 1.56 -12.71
CA ALA A 37 -25.14 2.17 -11.45
C ALA A 37 -24.12 1.75 -10.39
N ARG A 38 -23.26 2.69 -9.99
CA ARG A 38 -22.31 2.48 -8.90
C ARG A 38 -23.16 2.25 -7.66
N LEU A 39 -23.11 1.05 -7.11
CA LEU A 39 -23.52 0.81 -5.74
C LEU A 39 -22.48 1.50 -4.84
N ALA A 40 -22.55 2.83 -4.76
CA ALA A 40 -22.12 3.50 -3.56
C ALA A 40 -22.99 2.92 -2.43
N HIS A 41 -22.40 2.56 -1.31
CA HIS A 41 -23.18 2.29 -0.10
C HIS A 41 -23.98 3.55 0.21
N ALA A 42 -25.26 3.57 -0.16
CA ALA A 42 -26.11 4.76 -0.17
C ALA A 42 -26.21 5.43 1.22
N GLY A 43 -25.97 4.68 2.30
CA GLY A 43 -25.92 5.20 3.67
C GLY A 43 -24.62 5.89 4.08
N ALA A 44 -23.52 5.73 3.34
CA ALA A 44 -22.24 6.35 3.70
C ALA A 44 -22.21 7.85 3.37
N ALA A 45 -22.89 8.27 2.29
CA ALA A 45 -22.98 9.67 1.91
C ALA A 45 -23.73 10.50 2.97
N ASP A 46 -24.70 9.89 3.66
CA ASP A 46 -25.52 10.52 4.71
C ASP A 46 -24.75 10.73 6.03
N GLN A 47 -23.56 10.12 6.16
CA GLN A 47 -22.66 10.27 7.31
C GLN A 47 -21.49 11.22 7.05
N LEU A 48 -21.39 11.78 5.84
CA LEU A 48 -20.32 12.72 5.51
C LEU A 48 -20.59 14.06 6.19
N GLN A 49 -19.59 14.54 6.93
CA GLN A 49 -19.61 15.86 7.50
C GLN A 49 -19.36 16.90 6.40
N PRO A 50 -19.90 18.12 6.53
CA PRO A 50 -19.67 19.19 5.56
C PRO A 50 -18.20 19.64 5.53
N GLU A 51 -17.45 19.39 6.60
CA GLU A 51 -16.08 19.87 6.77
C GLU A 51 -15.15 18.82 7.38
N TYR A 52 -13.96 18.69 6.79
CA TYR A 52 -12.85 17.88 7.28
C TYR A 52 -11.56 18.68 7.24
N ASN A 53 -10.64 18.36 8.14
CA ASN A 53 -9.31 18.98 8.20
C ASN A 53 -8.33 18.30 7.22
N ALA A 54 -8.61 17.04 6.84
CA ALA A 54 -7.82 16.30 5.87
C ALA A 54 -8.71 15.31 5.08
N VAL A 55 -8.37 15.08 3.82
CA VAL A 55 -9.00 14.06 2.97
C VAL A 55 -7.91 13.11 2.47
N VAL A 56 -8.07 11.81 2.72
CA VAL A 56 -7.20 10.73 2.24
C VAL A 56 -7.91 9.99 1.13
N ILE A 57 -7.26 9.89 -0.03
CA ILE A 57 -7.77 9.11 -1.17
C ILE A 57 -7.06 7.75 -1.19
N GLY A 58 -7.84 6.70 -1.04
CA GLY A 58 -7.39 5.32 -0.88
C GLY A 58 -7.32 4.89 0.58
N ALA A 59 -7.98 3.79 0.93
CA ALA A 59 -8.05 3.29 2.30
C ALA A 59 -6.82 2.47 2.73
N GLY A 60 -5.63 3.04 2.53
CA GLY A 60 -4.36 2.43 2.91
C GLY A 60 -3.72 3.06 4.15
N ASN A 61 -3.78 4.40 4.30
CA ASN A 61 -2.96 5.13 5.27
C ASN A 61 -3.71 6.35 5.85
N ALA A 62 -4.30 6.21 7.04
CA ALA A 62 -4.93 7.35 7.75
C ALA A 62 -4.85 7.26 9.29
N ALA A 63 -4.36 6.15 9.84
CA ALA A 63 -4.44 5.85 11.27
C ALA A 63 -3.79 6.94 12.15
N TYR A 64 -2.60 7.41 11.79
CA TYR A 64 -1.91 8.46 12.55
C TYR A 64 -2.60 9.82 12.52
N LEU A 65 -3.28 10.18 11.42
CA LEU A 65 -4.05 11.43 11.37
C LEU A 65 -5.22 11.36 12.36
N GLN A 66 -5.92 10.23 12.41
CA GLN A 66 -7.02 10.00 13.34
C GLN A 66 -6.52 9.93 14.79
N GLN A 67 -5.40 9.25 15.05
CA GLN A 67 -4.78 9.20 16.38
C GLN A 67 -4.36 10.58 16.88
N ALA A 68 -3.93 11.47 15.98
CA ALA A 68 -3.62 12.86 16.29
C ALA A 68 -4.87 13.76 16.43
N GLY A 69 -6.09 13.21 16.35
CA GLY A 69 -7.34 13.96 16.49
C GLY A 69 -7.74 14.78 15.25
N VAL A 70 -7.13 14.53 14.09
CA VAL A 70 -7.49 15.22 12.84
C VAL A 70 -8.85 14.69 12.35
N ARG A 71 -9.79 15.60 12.08
CA ARG A 71 -11.04 15.25 11.38
C ARG A 71 -10.73 14.84 9.95
N THR A 72 -10.57 13.53 9.71
CA THR A 72 -10.12 12.99 8.42
C THR A 72 -11.24 12.24 7.72
N ALA A 73 -11.51 12.58 6.46
CA ALA A 73 -12.30 11.76 5.55
C ALA A 73 -11.38 10.79 4.79
N VAL A 74 -11.74 9.51 4.74
CA VAL A 74 -11.02 8.49 3.95
C VAL A 74 -11.97 8.00 2.87
N LEU A 75 -11.57 8.16 1.60
CA LEU A 75 -12.39 7.80 0.45
C LEU A 75 -11.71 6.69 -0.34
N GLU A 76 -12.37 5.54 -0.44
CA GLU A 76 -11.92 4.41 -1.24
C GLU A 76 -12.91 4.17 -2.38
N LYS A 77 -12.40 3.97 -3.59
CA LYS A 77 -13.23 3.72 -4.78
C LYS A 77 -13.82 2.31 -4.73
N ARG A 78 -13.07 1.36 -4.17
CA ARG A 78 -13.43 -0.06 -4.11
C ARG A 78 -14.33 -0.34 -2.92
N HIS A 79 -15.06 -1.44 -2.99
CA HIS A 79 -15.89 -1.95 -1.90
C HIS A 79 -15.07 -2.66 -0.79
N VAL A 80 -13.74 -2.66 -0.90
CA VAL A 80 -12.81 -3.36 -0.02
C VAL A 80 -11.65 -2.42 0.35
N LEU A 81 -11.21 -2.48 1.60
CA LEU A 81 -10.15 -1.65 2.15
C LEU A 81 -8.77 -2.33 1.99
N GLY A 82 -7.70 -1.55 2.17
CA GLY A 82 -6.32 -2.05 2.21
C GLY A 82 -5.49 -1.81 0.94
N GLY A 83 -6.10 -1.37 -0.16
CA GLY A 83 -5.36 -0.95 -1.36
C GLY A 83 -4.43 -2.04 -1.91
N ALA A 84 -3.12 -1.81 -1.86
CA ALA A 84 -2.08 -2.74 -2.29
C ALA A 84 -1.88 -3.95 -1.35
N ALA A 85 -2.35 -3.84 -0.10
CA ALA A 85 -2.29 -4.90 0.91
C ALA A 85 -3.57 -5.75 0.98
N VAL A 86 -4.53 -5.51 0.07
CA VAL A 86 -5.76 -6.30 0.03
C VAL A 86 -5.46 -7.74 -0.37
N THR A 87 -6.15 -8.66 0.28
CA THR A 87 -6.13 -10.09 -0.02
C THR A 87 -7.46 -10.48 -0.68
N GLU A 88 -7.41 -11.02 -1.89
CA GLU A 88 -8.57 -11.34 -2.71
C GLU A 88 -8.48 -12.76 -3.26
N GLU A 89 -9.63 -13.35 -3.56
CA GLU A 89 -9.72 -14.65 -4.21
C GLU A 89 -9.67 -14.46 -5.72
N ILE A 90 -8.49 -14.65 -6.30
CA ILE A 90 -8.27 -14.55 -7.75
C ILE A 90 -8.52 -15.91 -8.42
N VAL A 91 -8.26 -17.00 -7.69
CA VAL A 91 -8.50 -18.38 -8.11
C VAL A 91 -9.44 -19.02 -7.09
N PRO A 92 -10.51 -19.73 -7.51
CA PRO A 92 -11.44 -20.35 -6.58
C PRO A 92 -10.75 -21.22 -5.52
N GLY A 93 -11.06 -21.00 -4.25
CA GLY A 93 -10.47 -21.67 -3.09
C GLY A 93 -9.15 -21.07 -2.60
N PHE A 94 -8.56 -20.10 -3.30
CA PHE A 94 -7.25 -19.54 -2.96
C PHE A 94 -7.26 -18.00 -2.92
N LYS A 95 -6.75 -17.47 -1.81
CA LYS A 95 -6.59 -16.02 -1.62
C LYS A 95 -5.15 -15.59 -1.84
N PHE A 96 -4.99 -14.47 -2.53
CA PHE A 96 -3.70 -13.88 -2.86
C PHE A 96 -3.70 -12.41 -2.50
N SER A 97 -2.56 -11.92 -2.02
CA SER A 97 -2.33 -10.48 -1.96
C SER A 97 -2.08 -9.96 -3.37
N ARG A 98 -2.65 -8.79 -3.69
CA ARG A 98 -2.54 -8.18 -5.01
C ARG A 98 -1.18 -7.58 -5.33
N ALA A 99 -0.45 -7.09 -4.33
CA ALA A 99 0.81 -6.38 -4.54
C ALA A 99 1.76 -6.43 -3.33
N SER A 100 1.24 -6.31 -2.11
CA SER A 100 2.03 -6.32 -0.88
C SER A 100 1.78 -7.59 -0.07
N TYR A 101 2.64 -8.59 -0.25
CA TYR A 101 2.50 -9.93 0.34
C TYR A 101 3.51 -10.22 1.46
N LEU A 102 4.46 -9.32 1.69
CA LEU A 102 5.41 -9.36 2.81
C LEU A 102 5.32 -8.09 3.64
N LEU A 103 5.49 -8.25 4.95
CA LEU A 103 5.44 -7.17 5.93
C LEU A 103 6.85 -6.73 6.38
N SER A 104 7.89 -7.03 5.59
CA SER A 104 9.30 -6.87 5.99
C SER A 104 9.74 -5.43 6.25
N LEU A 105 9.05 -4.45 5.64
CA LEU A 105 9.37 -3.02 5.79
C LEU A 105 8.50 -2.31 6.83
N LEU A 106 7.57 -3.00 7.47
CA LEU A 106 6.76 -2.39 8.53
C LEU A 106 7.62 -2.18 9.77
N ARG A 107 7.77 -0.92 10.19
CA ARG A 107 8.59 -0.56 11.36
C ARG A 107 7.94 -1.06 12.66
N PRO A 108 8.69 -1.70 13.57
CA PRO A 108 8.17 -2.16 14.87
C PRO A 108 7.42 -1.08 15.67
N GLN A 109 7.86 0.17 15.58
CA GLN A 109 7.22 1.31 16.25
C GLN A 109 5.74 1.46 15.83
N ILE A 110 5.44 1.24 14.54
CA ILE A 110 4.06 1.36 14.02
C ILE A 110 3.16 0.26 14.60
N TYR A 111 3.69 -0.95 14.82
CA TYR A 111 2.93 -2.04 15.46
C TYR A 111 2.48 -1.65 16.86
N THR A 112 3.39 -1.07 17.63
CA THR A 112 3.17 -0.71 19.02
C THR A 112 2.25 0.50 19.14
N GLU A 113 2.55 1.58 18.41
CA GLU A 113 1.81 2.84 18.49
C GLU A 113 0.36 2.74 18.02
N LEU A 114 0.10 1.91 17.02
CA LEU A 114 -1.26 1.64 16.52
C LEU A 114 -1.89 0.39 17.14
N GLU A 115 -1.24 -0.22 18.14
CA GLU A 115 -1.73 -1.39 18.88
C GLU A 115 -2.23 -2.53 17.96
N LEU A 116 -1.55 -2.73 16.81
CA LEU A 116 -2.09 -3.55 15.71
C LEU A 116 -2.38 -4.99 16.12
N GLN A 117 -1.61 -5.54 17.07
CA GLN A 117 -1.85 -6.88 17.62
C GLN A 117 -3.22 -6.98 18.32
N ARG A 118 -3.60 -5.94 19.07
CA ARG A 118 -4.93 -5.86 19.72
C ARG A 118 -6.04 -5.78 18.67
N HIS A 119 -5.75 -5.20 17.51
CA HIS A 119 -6.64 -5.15 16.36
C HIS A 119 -6.56 -6.40 15.45
N GLY A 120 -5.90 -7.47 15.91
CA GLY A 120 -5.90 -8.78 15.25
C GLY A 120 -4.76 -9.03 14.28
N LEU A 121 -3.76 -8.15 14.20
CA LEU A 121 -2.57 -8.40 13.38
C LEU A 121 -1.77 -9.59 13.92
N ARG A 122 -1.62 -10.62 13.09
CA ARG A 122 -0.78 -11.79 13.35
C ARG A 122 0.31 -11.85 12.30
N VAL A 123 1.57 -11.83 12.74
CA VAL A 123 2.72 -11.99 11.85
C VAL A 123 3.09 -13.46 11.82
N LEU A 124 3.04 -14.06 10.62
CA LEU A 124 3.49 -15.43 10.40
C LEU A 124 4.90 -15.40 9.81
N PRO A 125 5.86 -16.17 10.36
CA PRO A 125 7.18 -16.27 9.76
C PRO A 125 7.06 -16.91 8.37
N ARG A 126 7.78 -16.34 7.40
CA ARG A 126 7.87 -16.89 6.06
C ARG A 126 9.04 -17.88 6.02
N ASP A 127 8.72 -19.16 6.11
CA ASP A 127 9.69 -20.25 5.98
C ASP A 127 9.03 -21.43 5.25
N PRO A 128 9.55 -21.87 4.08
CA PRO A 128 10.71 -21.36 3.36
C PRO A 128 10.48 -19.96 2.77
N TYR A 129 11.53 -19.15 2.67
CA TYR A 129 11.43 -17.79 2.13
C TYR A 129 11.62 -17.71 0.62
N SER A 130 12.20 -18.73 -0.01
CA SER A 130 12.36 -18.79 -1.46
C SER A 130 12.15 -20.20 -2.00
N PHE A 131 11.49 -20.27 -3.16
CA PHE A 131 11.38 -21.48 -3.97
C PHE A 131 11.64 -21.10 -5.43
N THR A 132 12.68 -21.68 -6.01
CA THR A 132 13.05 -21.48 -7.42
C THR A 132 12.97 -22.84 -8.13
N PRO A 133 11.88 -23.13 -8.85
CA PRO A 133 11.80 -24.34 -9.68
C PRO A 133 12.72 -24.19 -10.90
N LEU A 134 13.33 -25.29 -11.35
CA LEU A 134 14.02 -25.32 -12.62
C LEU A 134 13.20 -26.08 -13.64
N LEU A 135 13.20 -25.58 -14.88
CA LEU A 135 12.65 -26.29 -16.02
C LEU A 135 13.74 -27.26 -16.53
N GLU A 136 13.62 -28.53 -16.18
CA GLU A 136 14.53 -29.59 -16.60
C GLU A 136 13.74 -30.84 -17.00
N ASP A 137 14.27 -31.63 -17.93
CA ASP A 137 13.67 -32.90 -18.38
C ASP A 137 13.89 -34.06 -17.38
N ARG A 138 14.50 -33.79 -16.23
CA ARG A 138 14.72 -34.78 -15.16
C ARG A 138 13.42 -35.05 -14.40
N SER A 139 13.29 -36.25 -13.84
CA SER A 139 12.15 -36.63 -12.99
C SER A 139 12.62 -37.17 -11.63
N PRO A 140 12.34 -36.46 -10.51
CA PRO A 140 11.76 -35.12 -10.45
C PRO A 140 12.74 -34.03 -10.93
N PRO A 141 12.24 -32.89 -11.44
CA PRO A 141 13.09 -31.74 -11.76
C PRO A 141 13.72 -31.19 -10.48
N ARG A 142 14.92 -30.61 -10.61
CA ARG A 142 15.56 -29.94 -9.47
C ARG A 142 14.85 -28.64 -9.13
N SER A 143 15.05 -28.20 -7.89
CA SER A 143 14.58 -26.91 -7.39
C SER A 143 15.53 -26.38 -6.33
N LEU A 144 15.52 -25.07 -6.10
CA LEU A 144 16.19 -24.46 -4.96
C LEU A 144 15.17 -23.97 -3.94
N LEU A 145 15.09 -24.67 -2.81
CA LEU A 145 14.27 -24.26 -1.66
C LEU A 145 15.17 -23.67 -0.57
N LEU A 146 14.94 -22.41 -0.19
CA LEU A 146 15.72 -21.71 0.83
C LEU A 146 14.84 -21.35 2.02
N GLY A 147 15.31 -21.67 3.22
CA GLY A 147 14.59 -21.45 4.47
C GLY A 147 15.52 -21.22 5.65
N HIS A 148 14.98 -21.21 6.87
CA HIS A 148 15.76 -20.95 8.08
C HIS A 148 16.64 -22.13 8.51
N ASN A 149 16.32 -23.36 8.10
CA ASN A 149 17.12 -24.53 8.43
C ASN A 149 18.36 -24.60 7.53
N MET A 150 19.52 -24.24 8.10
CA MET A 150 20.79 -24.20 7.37
C MET A 150 21.14 -25.54 6.72
N ALA A 151 20.98 -26.66 7.43
CA ALA A 151 21.30 -27.98 6.89
C ALA A 151 20.39 -28.35 5.69
N GLN A 152 19.12 -27.95 5.71
CA GLN A 152 18.22 -28.11 4.56
C GLN A 152 18.64 -27.21 3.40
N THR A 153 18.93 -25.94 3.66
CA THR A 153 19.40 -24.98 2.65
C THR A 153 20.70 -25.47 1.98
N GLN A 154 21.68 -25.93 2.76
CA GLN A 154 22.93 -26.48 2.24
C GLN A 154 22.70 -27.72 1.37
N ARG A 155 21.79 -28.62 1.77
CA ARG A 155 21.40 -29.78 0.94
C ARG A 155 20.75 -29.36 -0.38
N GLN A 156 19.97 -28.28 -0.40
CA GLN A 156 19.36 -27.75 -1.63
C GLN A 156 20.42 -27.15 -2.56
N ILE A 157 21.37 -26.38 -2.02
CA ILE A 157 22.49 -25.80 -2.78
C ILE A 157 23.44 -26.88 -3.31
N ALA A 158 23.68 -27.95 -2.54
CA ALA A 158 24.60 -29.04 -2.90
C ALA A 158 24.17 -29.80 -4.16
N GLN A 159 22.90 -29.71 -4.57
CA GLN A 159 22.40 -30.23 -5.84
C GLN A 159 22.99 -29.52 -7.05
N PHE A 160 23.52 -28.30 -6.86
CA PHE A 160 24.09 -27.43 -7.89
C PHE A 160 25.59 -27.23 -7.70
N SER A 161 26.05 -27.06 -6.46
CA SER A 161 27.44 -26.80 -6.11
C SER A 161 27.77 -27.26 -4.70
N GLN A 162 28.64 -28.27 -4.57
CA GLN A 162 29.14 -28.72 -3.27
C GLN A 162 29.98 -27.65 -2.57
N LYS A 163 30.74 -26.88 -3.36
CA LYS A 163 31.57 -25.79 -2.85
C LYS A 163 30.71 -24.72 -2.17
N ASP A 164 29.64 -24.29 -2.82
CA ASP A 164 28.77 -23.21 -2.28
C ASP A 164 27.92 -23.69 -1.10
N ALA A 165 27.56 -24.97 -1.06
CA ALA A 165 26.85 -25.57 0.05
C ALA A 165 27.67 -25.58 1.35
N GLN A 166 29.00 -25.63 1.25
CA GLN A 166 29.90 -25.68 2.41
C GLN A 166 30.25 -24.29 2.95
N VAL A 167 29.90 -23.21 2.24
CA VAL A 167 30.15 -21.85 2.72
C VAL A 167 29.25 -21.55 3.92
N PRO A 168 29.81 -21.24 5.11
CA PRO A 168 29.02 -20.81 6.25
C PRO A 168 28.32 -19.48 5.92
N GLN A 169 26.99 -19.49 5.92
CA GLN A 169 26.21 -18.26 5.73
C GLN A 169 26.24 -17.47 7.04
N GLY A 170 27.16 -16.51 7.16
CA GLY A 170 27.11 -15.35 8.06
C GLY A 170 26.98 -15.61 9.57
N HIS A 171 28.05 -15.29 10.29
CA HIS A 171 28.01 -14.89 11.71
C HIS A 171 26.91 -13.83 11.88
N ALA A 172 25.85 -14.12 12.65
CA ALA A 172 24.99 -13.04 13.15
C ALA A 172 25.90 -12.11 13.95
N PRO A 173 25.83 -10.76 13.80
CA PRO A 173 26.49 -9.90 14.76
C PRO A 173 25.94 -10.30 16.13
N SER A 174 26.84 -10.72 17.03
CA SER A 174 26.51 -10.88 18.44
C SER A 174 25.76 -9.62 18.86
N SER A 175 24.53 -9.77 19.33
CA SER A 175 23.83 -8.71 20.05
C SER A 175 24.76 -8.29 21.19
N GLY A 176 25.47 -7.20 20.98
CA GLY A 176 26.35 -6.61 21.98
C GLY A 176 25.51 -6.15 23.16
N ASP A 177 26.04 -6.45 24.34
CA ASP A 177 25.54 -6.08 25.67
C ASP A 177 25.22 -4.58 25.81
#